data_AF-A0A3M2DLP6-F1
#
_entry.id   AF-A0A3M2DLP6-F1
#
_cell.length_a   1.000
_cell.length_b   1.000
_cell.length_c   1.000
_cell.angle_alpha   90.00
_cell.angle_beta   90.00
_cell.angle_gamma   90.00
#
_symmetry.space_group_name_H-M   'P 1'
#
loop_
_entity.id
_entity.type
_entity.pdbx_description
1 polymer ?
#
loop_
_entity_poly.entity_id
_entity_poly.type
_entity_poly.pdbx_seq_one_letter_code
_entity_poly.pdbx_strand_id
1 'polypeptide(L)'
;MLTVVTSNNTAIFRELKSPSFQQLDLRQEIVTTGVEALERIRALRPDLAVLDVDLPEVSGAEVCRRVKADPDLASTRIILVVTGSVARGDVDRLADSGCDDILTIPTPAEDLYSHAARLLDLPKRQRSRVRAQVLMPAGSRTPVLRGEATHIALDAVELAIEQAVEVGTEVKLRLGRTGSGQAVLVKGTVVACADSAGALTKTLRVKLSGLRPDDERALADLALWEVVERRDGLLVMLRGDIVETTDFDSLLAQLRTLDITFDMGGVRYLNSTGIRRWVDFLEQIDPEATYRFVRCSVAFVTQLGLVSRARGRGEVVSFMAPYYCEMCDRESEQLLQTRALAIGAGGVPEPPAFDCSQCGGPLEFDELPERFFAFMRPAT
;
A
#
# COMPACT_ATOMS: atom_id res chain seq x y z
N MET A 1 -11.11 -19.35 -3.83
CA MET A 1 -11.38 -19.39 -2.39
C MET A 1 -10.10 -19.23 -1.59
N LEU A 2 -9.89 -18.06 -1.01
CA LEU A 2 -8.80 -17.72 -0.09
C LEU A 2 -9.14 -18.20 1.32
N THR A 3 -8.34 -19.08 1.90
CA THR A 3 -8.56 -19.60 3.26
C THR A 3 -7.69 -18.83 4.25
N VAL A 4 -8.32 -18.21 5.24
CA VAL A 4 -7.65 -17.37 6.24
C VAL A 4 -7.95 -17.88 7.64
N VAL A 5 -6.91 -18.15 8.43
CA VAL A 5 -7.03 -18.44 9.87
C VAL A 5 -6.75 -17.16 10.65
N THR A 6 -7.60 -16.79 11.59
CA THR A 6 -7.41 -15.57 12.39
C THR A 6 -7.61 -15.79 13.88
N SER A 7 -6.81 -15.13 14.70
CA SER A 7 -7.10 -15.03 16.13
C SER A 7 -8.38 -14.23 16.39
N ASN A 8 -8.97 -14.43 17.57
CA ASN A 8 -10.20 -13.77 17.98
C ASN A 8 -9.98 -12.28 18.35
N ASN A 9 -9.79 -11.45 17.33
CA ASN A 9 -9.51 -10.03 17.48
C ASN A 9 -10.52 -9.17 16.69
N THR A 10 -11.19 -8.27 17.40
CA THR A 10 -12.23 -7.40 16.80
C THR A 10 -11.68 -6.46 15.72
N ALA A 11 -10.42 -6.05 15.81
CA ALA A 11 -9.78 -5.22 14.79
C ALA A 11 -9.55 -6.00 13.48
N ILE A 12 -9.05 -7.24 13.59
CA ILE A 12 -8.87 -8.16 12.45
C ILE A 12 -10.21 -8.43 11.77
N PHE A 13 -11.25 -8.75 12.55
CA PHE A 13 -12.58 -9.03 12.02
C PHE A 13 -13.20 -7.87 11.28
N ARG A 14 -12.98 -6.65 11.77
CA ARG A 14 -13.47 -5.44 11.09
C ARG A 14 -12.85 -5.32 9.71
N GLU A 15 -11.54 -5.58 9.58
CA GLU A 15 -10.88 -5.44 8.28
C GLU A 15 -11.18 -6.59 7.33
N LEU A 16 -11.26 -7.84 7.81
CA LEU A 16 -11.69 -8.94 6.93
C LEU A 16 -13.12 -8.78 6.42
N LYS A 17 -13.95 -7.98 7.10
CA LYS A 17 -15.27 -7.55 6.63
C LYS A 17 -15.24 -6.26 5.81
N SER A 18 -14.07 -5.69 5.52
CA SER A 18 -13.96 -4.49 4.70
C SER A 18 -14.33 -4.80 3.24
N PRO A 19 -14.80 -3.81 2.46
CA PRO A 19 -15.16 -4.04 1.06
C PRO A 19 -14.02 -4.61 0.22
N SER A 20 -12.76 -4.38 0.61
CA SER A 20 -11.59 -4.89 -0.11
C SER A 20 -11.48 -6.42 0.01
N PHE A 21 -11.70 -6.97 1.21
CA PHE A 21 -11.72 -8.41 1.43
C PHE A 21 -13.05 -9.07 1.01
N GLN A 22 -14.17 -8.36 1.10
CA GLN A 22 -15.48 -8.86 0.67
C GLN A 22 -15.60 -9.12 -0.83
N GLN A 23 -14.75 -8.48 -1.64
CA GLN A 23 -14.64 -8.76 -3.08
C GLN A 23 -13.92 -10.09 -3.37
N LEU A 24 -13.21 -10.63 -2.37
CA LEU A 24 -12.53 -11.91 -2.47
C LEU A 24 -13.44 -13.02 -1.96
N ASP A 25 -13.40 -14.16 -2.63
CA ASP A 25 -14.01 -15.39 -2.15
C ASP A 25 -13.19 -15.93 -0.96
N LEU A 26 -13.53 -15.50 0.26
CA LEU A 26 -12.75 -15.72 1.48
C LEU A 26 -13.47 -16.65 2.46
N ARG A 27 -12.77 -17.70 2.90
CA ARG A 27 -13.17 -18.58 4.00
C ARG A 27 -12.35 -18.24 5.25
N GLN A 28 -13.00 -17.69 6.26
CA GLN A 28 -12.36 -17.37 7.54
C GLN A 28 -12.58 -18.49 8.56
N GLU A 29 -11.52 -18.92 9.23
CA GLU A 29 -11.56 -19.77 10.42
C GLU A 29 -11.04 -18.97 11.63
N ILE A 30 -11.79 -18.94 12.72
CA ILE A 30 -11.40 -18.20 13.93
C ILE A 30 -10.81 -19.16 14.94
N VAL A 31 -9.69 -18.77 15.55
CA VAL A 31 -9.02 -19.50 16.63
C VAL A 31 -8.85 -18.63 17.87
N THR A 32 -8.82 -19.27 19.03
CA THR A 32 -8.77 -18.59 20.33
C THR A 32 -7.50 -18.89 21.12
N THR A 33 -6.78 -19.97 20.79
CA THR A 33 -5.51 -20.35 21.42
C THR A 33 -4.46 -20.69 20.36
N GLY A 34 -3.19 -20.68 20.74
CA GLY A 34 -2.13 -21.07 19.80
C GLY A 34 -2.10 -22.57 19.48
N VAL A 35 -2.59 -23.42 20.39
CA VAL A 35 -2.78 -24.86 20.12
C VAL A 35 -3.83 -25.05 19.04
N GLU A 36 -4.98 -24.39 19.17
CA GLU A 36 -6.04 -24.40 18.16
C GLU A 36 -5.54 -23.85 16.81
N ALA A 37 -4.74 -22.77 16.84
CA ALA A 37 -4.13 -22.21 15.64
C ALA A 37 -3.25 -23.25 14.90
N LEU A 38 -2.39 -23.98 15.62
CA LEU A 38 -1.55 -25.03 15.03
C LEU A 38 -2.36 -26.17 14.43
N GLU A 39 -3.40 -26.63 15.14
CA GLU A 39 -4.29 -27.69 14.64
C GLU A 39 -5.02 -27.27 13.37
N ARG A 40 -5.57 -26.04 13.34
CA ARG A 40 -6.30 -25.52 12.18
C ARG A 40 -5.38 -25.23 11.01
N ILE A 41 -4.19 -24.67 11.23
CA ILE A 41 -3.22 -24.44 10.15
C ILE A 41 -2.80 -25.77 9.52
N ARG A 42 -2.55 -26.81 10.32
CA ARG A 42 -2.24 -28.16 9.80
C ARG A 42 -3.38 -28.77 9.00
N ALA A 43 -4.61 -28.65 9.51
CA ALA A 43 -5.77 -29.26 8.87
C ALA A 43 -6.20 -28.54 7.59
N LEU A 44 -6.12 -27.20 7.58
CA LEU A 44 -6.65 -26.37 6.50
C LEU A 44 -5.59 -25.93 5.49
N ARG A 45 -4.31 -25.92 5.87
CA ARG A 45 -3.20 -25.36 5.08
C ARG A 45 -3.57 -24.00 4.48
N PRO A 46 -3.93 -23.00 5.31
CA PRO A 46 -4.47 -21.73 4.84
C PRO A 46 -3.45 -20.97 4.01
N ASP A 47 -3.96 -20.12 3.12
CA ASP A 47 -3.15 -19.17 2.36
C ASP A 47 -2.52 -18.12 3.30
N LEU A 48 -3.28 -17.70 4.32
CA LEU A 48 -2.89 -16.67 5.28
C LEU A 48 -3.33 -17.01 6.70
N ALA A 49 -2.45 -16.80 7.68
CA ALA A 49 -2.76 -16.78 9.09
C ALA A 49 -2.49 -15.38 9.66
N VAL A 50 -3.48 -14.79 10.34
CA VAL A 50 -3.36 -13.48 11.00
C VAL A 50 -3.57 -13.69 12.49
N LEU A 51 -2.49 -13.74 13.26
CA LEU A 51 -2.51 -14.20 14.65
C LEU A 51 -2.01 -13.13 15.59
N ASP A 52 -2.71 -12.91 16.71
CA ASP A 52 -2.16 -12.14 17.83
C ASP A 52 -0.87 -12.79 18.34
N VAL A 53 0.10 -11.97 18.73
CA VAL A 53 1.32 -12.44 19.41
C VAL A 53 0.97 -13.09 20.74
N ASP A 54 0.07 -12.46 21.49
CA ASP A 54 -0.33 -12.87 22.85
C ASP A 54 -1.47 -13.90 22.83
N LEU A 55 -1.29 -15.00 22.09
CA LEU A 55 -2.22 -16.12 22.13
C LEU A 55 -2.06 -16.95 23.42
N PRO A 56 -3.16 -17.41 24.03
CA PRO A 56 -3.12 -18.35 25.15
C PRO A 56 -2.45 -19.67 24.77
N GLU A 57 -1.85 -20.33 25.78
CA GLU A 57 -1.18 -21.64 25.74
C GLU A 57 0.11 -21.66 24.92
N VAL A 58 0.04 -21.23 23.66
CA VAL A 58 1.17 -21.08 22.75
C VAL A 58 1.06 -19.70 22.13
N SER A 59 2.12 -18.89 22.24
CA SER A 59 2.14 -17.55 21.66
C SER A 59 2.09 -17.61 20.13
N GLY A 60 1.57 -16.57 19.48
CA GLY A 60 1.52 -16.50 18.02
C GLY A 60 2.90 -16.60 17.36
N ALA A 61 3.93 -16.05 18.00
CA ALA A 61 5.32 -16.19 17.57
C ALA A 61 5.80 -17.64 17.61
N GLU A 62 5.42 -18.40 18.64
CA GLU A 62 5.78 -19.82 18.74
C GLU A 62 4.98 -20.67 17.75
N VAL A 63 3.70 -20.33 17.50
CA VAL A 63 2.93 -20.92 16.40
C VAL A 63 3.64 -20.70 15.07
N CYS A 64 4.07 -19.46 14.80
CA CYS A 64 4.78 -19.09 13.58
C CYS A 64 6.06 -19.92 13.40
N ARG A 65 6.93 -19.99 14.42
CA ARG A 65 8.15 -20.80 14.37
C ARG A 65 7.89 -22.25 13.99
N ARG A 66 6.87 -22.86 14.62
CA ARG A 66 6.53 -24.27 14.37
C ARG A 66 5.96 -24.51 12.98
N VAL A 67 5.15 -23.58 12.47
CA VAL A 67 4.60 -23.66 11.12
C VAL A 67 5.69 -23.46 10.07
N LYS A 68 6.58 -22.50 10.27
CA LYS A 68 7.69 -22.22 9.33
C LYS A 68 8.79 -23.29 9.35
N ALA A 69 8.97 -23.98 10.48
CA ALA A 69 9.88 -25.12 10.58
C ALA A 69 9.32 -26.41 9.95
N ASP A 70 8.02 -26.48 9.66
CA ASP A 70 7.37 -27.63 9.03
C ASP A 70 7.33 -27.43 7.50
N PRO A 71 8.06 -28.23 6.70
CA PRO A 71 8.12 -28.07 5.25
C PRO A 71 6.76 -28.14 4.56
N ASP A 72 5.80 -28.87 5.13
CA ASP A 72 4.45 -29.01 4.55
C ASP A 72 3.56 -27.80 4.82
N LEU A 73 3.96 -26.90 5.72
CA LEU A 73 3.19 -25.75 6.17
C LEU A 73 3.92 -24.41 5.95
N ALA A 74 5.22 -24.43 5.66
CA ALA A 74 6.06 -23.24 5.52
C ALA A 74 5.55 -22.23 4.47
N SER A 75 4.79 -22.70 3.48
CA SER A 75 4.16 -21.86 2.46
C SER A 75 3.01 -20.99 2.96
N THR A 76 2.40 -21.33 4.10
CA THR A 76 1.35 -20.49 4.72
C THR A 76 1.94 -19.15 5.10
N ARG A 77 1.33 -18.06 4.63
CA ARG A 77 1.74 -16.70 4.99
C ARG A 77 1.28 -16.37 6.40
N ILE A 78 2.14 -15.80 7.23
CA ILE A 78 1.80 -15.49 8.62
C ILE A 78 2.06 -14.01 8.90
N ILE A 79 1.01 -13.30 9.31
CA ILE A 79 1.07 -11.94 9.84
C ILE A 79 0.85 -12.00 11.35
N LEU A 80 1.82 -11.52 12.13
CA LEU A 80 1.69 -11.41 13.58
C LEU A 80 1.11 -10.06 13.97
N VAL A 81 0.12 -10.06 14.85
CA VAL A 81 -0.58 -8.86 15.30
C VAL A 81 -0.18 -8.53 16.73
N VAL A 82 0.27 -7.29 16.95
CA VAL A 82 0.66 -6.79 18.28
C VAL A 82 -0.33 -5.73 18.73
N THR A 83 -0.88 -5.89 19.94
CA THR A 83 -1.78 -4.90 20.55
C THR A 83 -0.99 -3.86 21.35
N GLY A 84 -1.12 -2.58 21.00
CA GLY A 84 -0.49 -1.45 21.69
C GLY A 84 0.83 -1.01 21.07
N SER A 85 1.62 -0.20 21.79
CA SER A 85 2.93 0.24 21.33
C SER A 85 3.99 -0.82 21.59
N VAL A 86 4.71 -1.22 20.54
CA VAL A 86 5.76 -2.26 20.60
C VAL A 86 7.12 -1.61 20.79
N ALA A 87 7.88 -2.02 21.81
CA ALA A 87 9.27 -1.63 21.97
C ALA A 87 10.12 -2.23 20.85
N ARG A 88 11.19 -1.55 20.41
CA ARG A 88 12.00 -1.98 19.25
C ARG A 88 12.48 -3.43 19.36
N GLY A 89 12.98 -3.85 20.52
CA GLY A 89 13.48 -5.21 20.74
C GLY A 89 12.42 -6.32 20.76
N ASP A 90 11.13 -5.99 20.83
CA ASP A 90 10.06 -6.99 20.71
C ASP A 90 9.72 -7.27 19.25
N VAL A 91 9.98 -6.34 18.33
CA VAL A 91 9.74 -6.54 16.89
C VAL A 91 10.76 -7.49 16.29
N ASP A 92 12.02 -7.36 16.66
CA ASP A 92 13.12 -8.23 16.18
C ASP A 92 12.85 -9.68 16.56
N ARG A 93 12.48 -9.91 17.83
CA ARG A 93 12.12 -11.23 18.34
C ARG A 93 10.92 -11.85 17.64
N LEU A 94 10.01 -11.03 17.14
CA LEU A 94 8.86 -11.47 16.36
C LEU A 94 9.28 -11.78 14.92
N ALA A 95 10.15 -10.99 14.31
CA ALA A 95 10.68 -11.29 12.98
C ALA A 95 11.49 -12.59 12.98
N ASP A 96 12.29 -12.84 14.03
CA ASP A 96 13.03 -14.10 14.25
C ASP A 96 12.12 -15.34 14.34
N SER A 97 10.81 -15.16 14.48
CA SER A 97 9.85 -16.27 14.41
C SER A 97 9.60 -16.78 12.99
N GLY A 98 10.10 -16.09 11.97
CA GLY A 98 9.89 -16.40 10.56
C GLY A 98 8.57 -15.89 9.99
N CYS A 99 7.89 -14.96 10.67
CA CYS A 99 6.65 -14.38 10.16
C CYS A 99 6.90 -13.55 8.89
N ASP A 100 5.94 -13.55 7.96
CA ASP A 100 6.04 -12.80 6.71
C ASP A 100 5.76 -11.30 6.89
N ASP A 101 5.09 -10.93 8.00
CA ASP A 101 4.82 -9.56 8.37
C ASP A 101 4.41 -9.38 9.84
N ILE A 102 4.52 -8.15 10.34
CA ILE A 102 4.10 -7.76 11.69
C ILE A 102 3.21 -6.53 11.60
N LEU A 103 1.97 -6.65 12.10
CA LEU A 103 1.00 -5.58 12.16
C LEU A 103 0.81 -5.11 13.60
N THR A 104 0.87 -3.80 13.83
CA THR A 104 0.53 -3.22 15.14
C THR A 104 -0.91 -2.71 15.12
N ILE A 105 -1.69 -2.98 16.16
CA ILE A 105 -3.03 -2.41 16.36
C ILE A 105 -3.03 -1.61 17.67
N PRO A 106 -3.61 -0.40 17.77
CA PRO A 106 -4.58 0.21 16.86
C PRO A 106 -3.92 1.13 15.82
N THR A 107 -3.08 0.59 14.94
CA THR A 107 -2.76 1.25 13.65
C THR A 107 -3.92 0.93 12.67
N PRO A 108 -4.25 1.78 11.68
CA PRO A 108 -5.53 1.75 10.99
C PRO A 108 -5.87 0.39 10.35
N ALA A 109 -7.17 0.10 10.28
CA ALA A 109 -7.71 -1.10 9.66
C ALA A 109 -7.21 -1.34 8.22
N GLU A 110 -6.74 -0.31 7.51
CA GLU A 110 -6.39 -0.38 6.08
C GLU A 110 -5.03 -1.04 5.76
N ASP A 111 -4.29 -1.44 6.81
CA ASP A 111 -3.01 -2.11 6.67
C ASP A 111 -3.18 -3.61 6.37
N LEU A 112 -4.13 -4.32 6.98
CA LEU A 112 -4.18 -5.78 6.81
C LEU A 112 -4.42 -6.20 5.34
N TYR A 113 -5.30 -5.52 4.59
CA TYR A 113 -5.48 -5.81 3.17
C TYR A 113 -4.22 -5.52 2.36
N SER A 114 -3.54 -4.42 2.68
CA SER A 114 -2.30 -4.04 2.01
C SER A 114 -1.19 -5.08 2.21
N HIS A 115 -1.03 -5.56 3.45
CA HIS A 115 -0.05 -6.57 3.81
C HIS A 115 -0.41 -7.92 3.19
N ALA A 116 -1.67 -8.34 3.29
CA ALA A 116 -2.16 -9.55 2.64
C ALA A 116 -2.02 -9.49 1.11
N ALA A 117 -2.34 -8.36 0.48
CA ALA A 117 -2.23 -8.19 -0.97
C ALA A 117 -0.79 -8.28 -1.46
N ARG A 118 0.18 -7.77 -0.69
CA ARG A 118 1.61 -7.95 -0.98
C ARG A 118 2.03 -9.42 -0.89
N LEU A 119 1.63 -10.12 0.17
CA LEU A 119 2.06 -11.49 0.45
C LEU A 119 1.42 -12.54 -0.46
N LEU A 120 0.18 -12.28 -0.88
CA LEU A 120 -0.65 -13.21 -1.65
C LEU A 120 -0.89 -12.75 -3.09
N ASP A 121 -0.24 -11.67 -3.52
CA ASP A 121 -0.41 -11.05 -4.84
C ASP A 121 -1.87 -10.72 -5.19
N LEU A 122 -2.61 -10.18 -4.20
CA LEU A 122 -4.01 -9.77 -4.40
C LEU A 122 -4.08 -8.42 -5.14
N PRO A 123 -5.20 -8.12 -5.83
CA PRO A 123 -5.38 -6.84 -6.49
C PRO A 123 -5.12 -5.65 -5.54
N LYS A 124 -4.18 -4.77 -5.89
CA LYS A 124 -3.81 -3.61 -5.05
C LYS A 124 -5.03 -2.70 -4.83
N ARG A 125 -5.32 -2.36 -3.57
CA ARG A 125 -6.46 -1.51 -3.16
C ARG A 125 -6.41 -0.17 -3.89
N GLN A 126 -7.37 0.04 -4.79
CA GLN A 126 -7.63 1.31 -5.46
C GLN A 126 -8.71 2.05 -4.68
N ARG A 127 -8.29 2.94 -3.80
CA ARG A 127 -9.14 4.03 -3.35
C ARG A 127 -8.31 5.30 -3.53
N SER A 128 -8.87 6.20 -4.31
CA SER A 128 -8.62 7.63 -4.38
C SER A 128 -9.99 8.13 -4.81
N ARG A 129 -10.79 8.76 -3.93
CA ARG A 129 -12.15 9.21 -4.30
C ARG A 129 -12.11 10.44 -5.21
N VAL A 130 -11.60 10.29 -6.43
CA VAL A 130 -11.73 11.26 -7.50
C VAL A 130 -13.18 11.16 -8.01
N ARG A 131 -13.96 12.22 -7.82
CA ARG A 131 -15.32 12.26 -8.34
C ARG A 131 -15.24 12.38 -9.86
N ALA A 132 -16.02 11.56 -10.53
CA ALA A 132 -16.15 11.56 -11.96
C ALA A 132 -17.56 12.01 -12.36
N GLN A 133 -17.62 12.87 -13.36
CA GLN A 133 -18.84 13.12 -14.12
C GLN A 133 -18.60 12.65 -15.55
N VAL A 134 -19.37 11.67 -15.99
CA VAL A 134 -19.41 11.20 -17.38
C VAL A 134 -20.42 12.05 -18.12
N LEU A 135 -19.93 12.97 -18.94
CA LEU A 135 -20.72 13.82 -19.80
C LEU A 135 -21.01 13.06 -21.10
N MET A 136 -22.29 12.73 -21.28
CA MET A 136 -22.78 11.94 -22.40
C MET A 136 -22.93 12.80 -23.67
N PRO A 137 -22.93 12.20 -24.89
CA PRO A 137 -23.23 12.91 -26.12
C PRO A 137 -24.58 13.63 -26.09
N ALA A 138 -24.70 14.70 -26.88
CA ALA A 138 -25.96 15.41 -27.08
C ALA A 138 -27.06 14.44 -27.56
N GLY A 139 -28.24 14.51 -26.94
CA GLY A 139 -29.37 13.61 -27.23
C GLY A 139 -29.51 12.42 -26.27
N SER A 140 -28.57 12.23 -25.34
CA SER A 140 -28.66 11.15 -24.33
C SER A 140 -29.72 11.45 -23.26
N ARG A 141 -30.45 10.41 -22.83
CA ARG A 141 -31.53 10.51 -21.82
C ARG A 141 -31.02 11.00 -20.45
N THR A 142 -29.82 10.60 -20.07
CA THR A 142 -29.12 11.09 -18.88
C THR A 142 -27.87 11.83 -19.34
N PRO A 143 -27.85 13.18 -19.34
CA PRO A 143 -26.76 13.95 -19.94
C PRO A 143 -25.46 13.88 -19.13
N VAL A 144 -25.56 13.59 -17.82
CA VAL A 144 -24.42 13.49 -16.91
C VAL A 144 -24.62 12.31 -15.97
N LEU A 145 -23.70 11.36 -15.97
CA LEU A 145 -23.62 10.29 -14.98
C LEU A 145 -22.57 10.64 -13.93
N ARG A 146 -22.89 10.39 -12.66
CA ARG A 146 -21.95 10.57 -11.56
C ARG A 146 -21.33 9.23 -11.21
N GLY A 147 -20.04 9.27 -10.86
CA GLY A 147 -19.30 8.11 -10.41
C GLY A 147 -18.07 8.50 -9.61
N GLU A 148 -17.31 7.48 -9.24
CA GLU A 148 -16.01 7.62 -8.60
C GLU A 148 -14.96 6.92 -9.46
N ALA A 149 -13.83 7.57 -9.71
CA ALA A 149 -12.73 6.91 -10.40
C ALA A 149 -12.12 5.86 -9.47
N THR A 150 -12.09 4.62 -9.94
CA THR A 150 -11.41 3.51 -9.28
C THR A 150 -9.98 3.43 -9.77
N HIS A 151 -9.75 3.64 -11.07
CA HIS A 151 -8.42 3.69 -11.68
C HIS A 151 -8.26 4.91 -12.58
N ILE A 152 -7.11 5.58 -12.51
CA ILE A 152 -6.76 6.67 -13.43
C ILE A 152 -5.38 6.36 -13.99
N ALA A 153 -5.32 6.21 -15.31
CA ALA A 153 -4.09 6.13 -16.10
C ALA A 153 -4.18 7.07 -17.30
N LEU A 154 -3.05 7.29 -17.99
CA LEU A 154 -2.99 8.18 -19.16
C LEU A 154 -3.68 7.58 -20.39
N ASP A 155 -3.77 6.25 -20.48
CA ASP A 155 -4.42 5.56 -21.59
C ASP A 155 -5.90 5.25 -21.32
N ALA A 156 -6.27 5.02 -20.06
CA ALA A 156 -7.63 4.69 -19.66
C ALA A 156 -7.98 5.12 -18.23
N VAL A 157 -9.27 5.39 -18.01
CA VAL A 157 -9.85 5.65 -16.69
C VAL A 157 -10.94 4.62 -16.42
N GLU A 158 -10.94 4.05 -15.22
CA GLU A 158 -12.02 3.18 -14.73
C GLU A 158 -12.82 3.90 -13.66
N LEU A 159 -14.14 3.78 -13.77
CA LEU A 159 -15.11 4.45 -12.91
C LEU A 159 -16.09 3.43 -12.34
N ALA A 160 -16.45 3.59 -11.07
CA ALA A 160 -17.66 3.01 -10.50
C ALA A 160 -18.84 3.95 -10.76
N ILE A 161 -19.87 3.47 -11.46
CA ILE A 161 -21.10 4.23 -11.80
C ILE A 161 -22.34 3.38 -11.52
N GLU A 162 -23.51 4.01 -11.33
CA GLU A 162 -24.75 3.27 -11.04
C GLU A 162 -25.51 2.85 -12.32
N GLN A 163 -25.26 3.53 -13.44
CA GLN A 163 -25.99 3.32 -14.69
C GLN A 163 -25.06 2.75 -15.76
N ALA A 164 -25.57 1.81 -16.56
CA ALA A 164 -24.78 1.24 -17.66
C ALA A 164 -24.57 2.28 -18.78
N VAL A 165 -23.41 2.22 -19.41
CA VAL A 165 -23.11 2.98 -20.63
C VAL A 165 -22.72 2.01 -21.73
N GLU A 166 -23.23 2.23 -22.93
CA GLU A 166 -22.97 1.37 -24.08
C GLU A 166 -21.51 1.46 -24.51
N VAL A 167 -20.90 0.30 -24.80
CA VAL A 167 -19.54 0.22 -25.33
C VAL A 167 -19.49 0.88 -26.71
N GLY A 168 -18.44 1.66 -26.97
CA GLY A 168 -18.30 2.48 -28.16
C GLY A 168 -18.82 3.92 -28.01
N THR A 169 -19.52 4.24 -26.92
CA THR A 169 -20.00 5.61 -26.67
C THR A 169 -18.82 6.56 -26.45
N GLU A 170 -18.78 7.67 -27.20
CA GLU A 170 -17.85 8.77 -26.92
C GLU A 170 -18.35 9.59 -25.73
N VAL A 171 -17.49 9.81 -24.75
CA VAL A 171 -17.82 10.55 -23.53
C VAL A 171 -16.76 11.58 -23.22
N LYS A 172 -17.13 12.60 -22.45
CA LYS A 172 -16.14 13.45 -21.76
C LYS A 172 -16.18 13.15 -20.28
N LEU A 173 -15.02 12.95 -19.67
CA LEU A 173 -14.89 12.75 -18.23
C LEU A 173 -14.44 14.06 -17.60
N ARG A 174 -15.23 14.56 -16.65
CA ARG A 174 -14.79 15.60 -15.72
C ARG A 174 -14.39 14.90 -14.42
N LEU A 175 -13.09 14.89 -14.13
CA LEU A 175 -12.49 14.22 -12.98
C LEU A 175 -11.94 15.28 -12.03
N GLY A 176 -12.24 15.18 -10.74
CA GLY A 176 -11.74 16.14 -9.75
C GLY A 176 -11.81 15.61 -8.33
N ARG A 177 -10.99 16.19 -7.45
CA ARG A 177 -11.00 15.88 -6.01
C ARG A 177 -12.14 16.63 -5.32
N THR A 178 -12.69 16.04 -4.27
CA THR A 178 -13.72 16.69 -3.47
C THR A 178 -13.10 17.90 -2.75
N GLY A 179 -13.61 19.11 -3.00
CA GLY A 179 -13.17 20.33 -2.32
C GLY A 179 -11.98 21.06 -2.93
N SER A 180 -11.30 20.53 -3.95
CA SER A 180 -10.13 21.20 -4.56
C SER A 180 -10.49 22.27 -5.61
N GLY A 181 -11.73 22.32 -6.09
CA GLY A 181 -12.17 23.22 -7.18
C GLY A 181 -11.57 22.90 -8.56
N GLN A 182 -10.46 22.18 -8.59
CA GLN A 182 -9.70 21.76 -9.77
C GLN A 182 -10.29 20.46 -10.35
N ALA A 183 -10.67 20.49 -11.63
CA ALA A 183 -11.15 19.33 -12.34
C ALA A 183 -10.56 19.28 -13.75
N VAL A 184 -10.09 18.12 -14.17
CA VAL A 184 -9.62 17.87 -15.53
C VAL A 184 -10.79 17.39 -16.39
N LEU A 185 -10.88 17.88 -17.62
CA LEU A 185 -11.90 17.49 -18.58
C LEU A 185 -11.22 16.77 -19.75
N VAL A 186 -11.41 15.45 -19.83
CA VAL A 186 -10.77 14.61 -20.85
C VAL A 186 -11.80 13.92 -21.72
N LYS A 187 -11.43 13.59 -22.96
CA LYS A 187 -12.29 12.86 -23.90
C LYS A 187 -11.88 11.40 -23.97
N GLY A 188 -12.84 10.52 -24.18
CA GLY A 188 -12.55 9.11 -24.39
C GLY A 188 -13.74 8.33 -24.92
N THR A 189 -13.48 7.06 -25.22
CA THR A 189 -14.48 6.11 -25.70
C THR A 189 -14.68 5.03 -24.67
N VAL A 190 -15.93 4.69 -24.37
CA VAL A 190 -16.26 3.57 -23.48
C VAL A 190 -15.81 2.27 -24.14
N VAL A 191 -14.94 1.52 -23.49
CA VAL A 191 -14.42 0.23 -24.00
C VAL A 191 -14.95 -0.96 -23.21
N ALA A 192 -15.43 -0.75 -21.98
CA ALA A 192 -16.11 -1.77 -21.20
C ALA A 192 -17.09 -1.13 -20.21
N CYS A 193 -18.23 -1.78 -19.98
CA CYS A 193 -19.13 -1.48 -18.88
C CYS A 193 -19.72 -2.79 -18.36
N ALA A 194 -19.32 -3.22 -17.16
CA ALA A 194 -19.73 -4.49 -16.58
C ALA A 194 -20.21 -4.31 -15.14
N ASP A 195 -21.05 -5.23 -14.65
CA ASP A 195 -21.43 -5.23 -13.25
C ASP A 195 -20.19 -5.46 -12.37
N SER A 196 -20.02 -4.61 -11.36
CA SER A 196 -18.96 -4.84 -10.38
C SER A 196 -19.38 -6.02 -9.51
N ALA A 197 -18.53 -7.05 -9.41
CA ALA A 197 -18.82 -8.26 -8.63
C ALA A 197 -19.20 -7.89 -7.18
N GLY A 198 -20.47 -8.09 -6.83
CA GLY A 198 -20.99 -7.89 -5.47
C GLY A 198 -21.42 -6.46 -5.09
N ALA A 199 -21.47 -5.49 -6.01
CA ALA A 199 -21.91 -4.12 -5.72
C ALA A 199 -23.12 -3.66 -6.55
N LEU A 200 -23.87 -2.65 -6.05
CA LEU A 200 -24.93 -1.93 -6.78
C LEU A 200 -24.38 -1.03 -7.91
N THR A 201 -23.08 -1.09 -8.17
CA THR A 201 -22.36 -0.25 -9.13
C THR A 201 -21.81 -1.10 -10.27
N LYS A 202 -21.56 -0.45 -11.40
CA LYS A 202 -20.95 -0.97 -12.62
C LYS A 202 -19.57 -0.37 -12.78
N THR A 203 -18.63 -1.18 -13.27
CA THR A 203 -17.29 -0.74 -13.65
C THR A 203 -17.31 -0.28 -15.10
N LEU A 204 -17.12 1.01 -15.32
CA LEU A 204 -16.99 1.63 -16.64
C LEU A 204 -15.52 1.91 -16.94
N ARG A 205 -14.99 1.36 -18.04
CA ARG A 205 -13.66 1.67 -18.54
C ARG A 205 -13.75 2.57 -19.77
N VAL A 206 -13.06 3.68 -19.73
CA VAL A 206 -13.01 4.70 -20.80
C VAL A 206 -11.58 4.83 -21.29
N LYS A 207 -11.33 4.54 -22.56
CA LYS A 207 -10.04 4.77 -23.22
C LYS A 207 -9.92 6.24 -23.57
N LEU A 208 -8.87 6.90 -23.09
CA LEU A 208 -8.66 8.33 -23.31
C LEU A 208 -8.13 8.61 -24.72
N SER A 209 -8.43 9.79 -25.24
CA SER A 209 -8.00 10.23 -26.57
C SER A 209 -7.80 11.74 -26.63
N GLY A 210 -6.80 12.18 -27.42
CA GLY A 210 -6.53 13.60 -27.66
C GLY A 210 -6.18 14.39 -26.40
N LEU A 211 -5.43 13.77 -25.47
CA LEU A 211 -4.97 14.44 -24.26
C LEU A 211 -3.98 15.55 -24.62
N ARG A 212 -4.20 16.73 -24.04
CA ARG A 212 -3.24 17.84 -24.11
C ARG A 212 -2.21 17.66 -23.00
N PRO A 213 -0.99 18.18 -23.13
CA PRO A 213 0.04 18.06 -22.09
C PRO A 213 -0.42 18.52 -20.69
N ASP A 214 -1.25 19.57 -20.62
CA ASP A 214 -1.82 20.05 -19.35
C ASP A 214 -2.86 19.08 -18.75
N ASP A 215 -3.64 18.40 -19.60
CA ASP A 215 -4.62 17.40 -19.16
C ASP A 215 -3.92 16.11 -18.72
N GLU A 216 -2.84 15.70 -19.39
CA GLU A 216 -1.98 14.58 -18.98
C GLU A 216 -1.38 14.84 -17.60
N ARG A 217 -0.83 16.03 -17.38
CA ARG A 217 -0.31 16.47 -16.08
C ARG A 217 -1.39 16.40 -15.00
N ALA A 218 -2.55 17.02 -15.25
CA ALA A 218 -3.63 17.05 -14.27
C ALA A 218 -4.22 15.65 -13.97
N LEU A 219 -4.29 14.75 -14.96
CA LEU A 219 -4.69 13.36 -14.77
C LEU A 219 -3.66 12.59 -13.93
N ALA A 220 -2.38 12.77 -14.24
CA ALA A 220 -1.31 12.18 -13.45
C ALA A 220 -1.46 12.64 -12.00
N ASP A 221 -1.56 13.95 -11.74
CA ASP A 221 -1.70 14.52 -10.39
C ASP A 221 -2.91 13.95 -9.61
N LEU A 222 -4.04 13.70 -10.27
CA LEU A 222 -5.21 13.04 -9.67
C LEU A 222 -4.95 11.58 -9.29
N ALA A 223 -4.08 10.89 -10.02
CA ALA A 223 -3.64 9.53 -9.74
C ALA A 223 -2.51 9.48 -8.69
N LEU A 224 -1.79 10.60 -8.48
CA LEU A 224 -0.54 10.61 -7.70
C LEU A 224 -0.72 10.51 -6.18
N TRP A 225 -1.84 10.95 -5.59
CA TRP A 225 -2.06 10.73 -4.16
C TRP A 225 -3.52 10.65 -3.72
N GLU A 226 -3.74 9.97 -2.59
CA GLU A 226 -4.98 9.96 -1.82
C GLU A 226 -4.74 10.53 -0.42
N VAL A 227 -5.70 11.29 0.11
CA VAL A 227 -5.68 11.80 1.48
C VAL A 227 -6.87 11.22 2.23
N VAL A 228 -6.61 10.57 3.37
CA VAL A 228 -7.62 9.89 4.21
C VAL A 228 -7.51 10.40 5.64
N GLU A 229 -8.59 10.99 6.15
CA GLU A 229 -8.68 11.37 7.56
C GLU A 229 -8.80 10.12 8.46
N ARG A 230 -8.02 10.09 9.53
CA ARG A 230 -8.03 9.07 10.58
C ARG A 230 -8.41 9.69 11.91
N ARG A 231 -8.75 8.85 12.88
CA ARG A 231 -8.93 9.29 14.27
C ARG A 231 -7.64 9.87 14.86
N ASP A 232 -6.49 9.36 14.40
CA ASP A 232 -5.16 9.67 14.93
C ASP A 232 -4.30 10.45 13.91
N GLY A 233 -4.93 11.27 13.06
CA GLY A 233 -4.21 12.11 12.08
C GLY A 233 -4.66 11.92 10.63
N LEU A 234 -3.74 12.15 9.70
CA LEU A 234 -3.99 12.11 8.26
C LEU A 234 -3.11 11.06 7.60
N LEU A 235 -3.68 10.18 6.78
CA LEU A 235 -2.92 9.28 5.93
C LEU A 235 -2.89 9.85 4.51
N VAL A 236 -1.69 10.08 3.97
CA VAL A 236 -1.46 10.52 2.60
C VAL A 236 -0.78 9.39 1.84
N MET A 237 -1.46 8.79 0.86
CA MET A 237 -0.91 7.69 0.06
C MET A 237 -0.44 8.19 -1.28
N LEU A 238 0.87 8.22 -1.51
CA LEU A 238 1.49 8.61 -2.78
C LEU A 238 1.65 7.40 -3.71
N ARG A 239 1.39 7.62 -5.00
CA ARG A 239 1.42 6.62 -6.06
C ARG A 239 1.99 7.22 -7.35
N GLY A 240 2.53 6.38 -8.23
CA GLY A 240 3.00 6.82 -9.54
C GLY A 240 4.34 7.55 -9.48
N ASP A 241 4.52 8.53 -10.35
CA ASP A 241 5.84 9.13 -10.61
C ASP A 241 5.87 10.58 -10.08
N ILE A 242 6.88 10.90 -9.28
CA ILE A 242 7.10 12.25 -8.74
C ILE A 242 8.09 12.97 -9.65
N VAL A 243 7.60 13.97 -10.38
CA VAL A 243 8.32 14.65 -11.47
C VAL A 243 8.14 16.17 -11.35
N GLU A 244 8.75 16.95 -12.24
CA GLU A 244 8.71 18.42 -12.23
C GLU A 244 7.29 19.00 -12.30
N THR A 245 6.35 18.23 -12.83
CA THR A 245 4.97 18.62 -13.03
C THR A 245 4.07 18.32 -11.83
N THR A 246 4.57 17.62 -10.80
CA THR A 246 3.78 17.22 -9.62
C THR A 246 3.33 18.42 -8.80
N ASP A 247 2.03 18.56 -8.57
CA ASP A 247 1.40 19.68 -7.85
C ASP A 247 1.31 19.47 -6.33
N PHE A 248 2.44 19.59 -5.63
CA PHE A 248 2.45 19.48 -4.16
C PHE A 248 1.73 20.62 -3.42
N ASP A 249 1.47 21.77 -4.05
CA ASP A 249 0.72 22.87 -3.42
C ASP A 249 -0.73 22.43 -3.14
N SER A 250 -1.32 21.71 -4.08
CA SER A 250 -2.63 21.06 -3.91
C SER A 250 -2.65 20.01 -2.80
N LEU A 251 -1.54 19.28 -2.58
CA LEU A 251 -1.43 18.35 -1.46
C LEU A 251 -1.29 19.10 -0.14
N LEU A 252 -0.44 20.13 -0.09
CA LEU A 252 -0.20 20.96 1.10
C LEU A 252 -1.50 21.57 1.62
N ALA A 253 -2.35 22.09 0.74
CA ALA A 253 -3.67 22.64 1.10
C ALA A 253 -4.64 21.61 1.73
N GLN A 254 -4.35 20.31 1.62
CA GLN A 254 -5.15 19.23 2.20
C GLN A 254 -4.61 18.76 3.57
N LEU A 255 -3.41 19.17 3.99
CA LEU A 255 -2.81 18.80 5.27
C LEU A 255 -3.41 19.63 6.41
N ARG A 256 -4.58 19.21 6.89
CA ARG A 256 -5.37 19.94 7.91
C ARG A 256 -5.06 19.54 9.36
N THR A 257 -4.14 18.60 9.57
CA THR A 257 -3.81 18.02 10.89
C THR A 257 -2.32 18.09 11.17
N LEU A 258 -1.96 17.96 12.45
CA LEU A 258 -0.57 17.97 12.91
C LEU A 258 0.07 16.57 12.97
N ASP A 259 -0.69 15.48 12.81
CA ASP A 259 -0.14 14.13 12.66
C ASP A 259 -0.42 13.64 11.25
N ILE A 260 0.63 13.32 10.51
CA ILE A 260 0.58 12.95 9.09
C ILE A 260 1.41 11.69 8.85
N THR A 261 0.81 10.68 8.21
CA THR A 261 1.50 9.49 7.74
C THR A 261 1.54 9.54 6.22
N PHE A 262 2.74 9.59 5.64
CA PHE A 262 2.95 9.47 4.20
C PHE A 262 3.23 8.01 3.84
N ASP A 263 2.30 7.39 3.15
CA ASP A 263 2.48 6.08 2.56
C ASP A 263 3.10 6.22 1.17
N MET A 264 4.32 5.71 1.04
CA MET A 264 5.17 5.92 -0.12
C MET A 264 5.26 4.66 -1.01
N GLY A 265 4.46 3.63 -0.73
CA GLY A 265 4.60 2.31 -1.38
C GLY A 265 4.10 2.27 -2.81
N GLY A 266 3.32 3.26 -3.23
CA GLY A 266 2.89 3.38 -4.61
C GLY A 266 3.85 4.17 -5.50
N VAL A 267 4.86 4.83 -4.93
CA VAL A 267 5.77 5.70 -5.70
C VAL A 267 6.70 4.83 -6.53
N ARG A 268 6.61 4.92 -7.85
CA ARG A 268 7.39 4.08 -8.78
C ARG A 268 8.70 4.74 -9.20
N TYR A 269 8.70 6.08 -9.28
CA TYR A 269 9.82 6.82 -9.82
C TYR A 269 9.86 8.24 -9.25
N LEU A 270 11.06 8.76 -9.02
CA LEU A 270 11.28 10.18 -8.74
C LEU A 270 12.52 10.65 -9.51
N ASN A 271 12.39 11.76 -10.26
CA ASN A 271 13.54 12.38 -10.93
C ASN A 271 14.18 13.48 -10.06
N SER A 272 15.28 14.04 -10.55
CA SER A 272 16.05 15.07 -9.82
C SER A 272 15.29 16.38 -9.58
N THR A 273 14.24 16.67 -10.34
CA THR A 273 13.39 17.85 -10.14
C THR A 273 12.22 17.53 -9.21
N GLY A 274 11.61 16.36 -9.35
CA GLY A 274 10.56 15.86 -8.47
C GLY A 274 11.01 15.74 -7.02
N ILE A 275 12.22 15.23 -6.77
CA ILE A 275 12.78 15.15 -5.42
C ILE A 275 13.01 16.54 -4.80
N ARG A 276 13.37 17.56 -5.61
CA ARG A 276 13.50 18.95 -5.15
C ARG A 276 12.15 19.53 -4.77
N ARG A 277 11.13 19.38 -5.63
CA ARG A 277 9.76 19.81 -5.32
C ARG A 277 9.20 19.12 -4.08
N TRP A 278 9.55 17.85 -3.86
CA TRP A 278 9.20 17.11 -2.66
C TRP A 278 9.87 17.70 -1.40
N VAL A 279 11.16 18.04 -1.47
CA VAL A 279 11.86 18.75 -0.37
C VAL A 279 11.17 20.08 -0.08
N ASP A 280 10.93 20.90 -1.13
CA ASP A 280 10.28 22.21 -0.99
C ASP A 280 8.87 22.07 -0.37
N PHE A 281 8.15 21.00 -0.69
CA PHE A 281 6.86 20.66 -0.08
C PHE A 281 7.01 20.34 1.41
N LEU A 282 7.96 19.48 1.80
CA LEU A 282 8.18 19.12 3.20
C LEU A 282 8.61 20.32 4.06
N GLU A 283 9.34 21.28 3.48
CA GLU A 283 9.74 22.53 4.14
C GLU A 283 8.55 23.48 4.40
N GLN A 284 7.47 23.35 3.62
CA GLN A 284 6.25 24.15 3.77
C GLN A 284 5.22 23.53 4.72
N ILE A 285 5.38 22.26 5.11
CA ILE A 285 4.53 21.63 6.12
C ILE A 285 4.70 22.37 7.45
N ASP A 286 3.58 22.60 8.14
CA ASP A 286 3.52 23.26 9.45
C ASP A 286 4.65 22.75 10.38
N PRO A 287 5.49 23.64 10.94
CA PRO A 287 6.59 23.25 11.84
C PRO A 287 6.13 22.42 13.05
N GLU A 288 4.91 22.64 13.54
CA GLU A 288 4.31 21.90 14.66
C GLU A 288 3.76 20.54 14.21
N ALA A 289 3.58 20.32 12.90
CA ALA A 289 3.18 19.02 12.39
C ALA A 289 4.34 18.02 12.49
N THR A 290 3.97 16.81 12.90
CA THR A 290 4.78 15.60 12.90
C THR A 290 4.38 14.76 11.69
N TYR A 291 5.38 14.18 11.02
CA TYR A 291 5.11 13.27 9.92
C TYR A 291 6.07 12.09 9.87
N ARG A 292 5.56 10.98 9.35
CA ARG A 292 6.28 9.71 9.20
C ARG A 292 6.04 9.11 7.83
N PHE A 293 7.04 8.41 7.30
CA PHE A 293 6.96 7.69 6.04
C PHE A 293 6.82 6.19 6.30
N VAL A 294 5.83 5.57 5.67
CA VAL A 294 5.58 4.12 5.75
C VAL A 294 5.60 3.52 4.36
N ARG A 295 5.98 2.24 4.29
CA ARG A 295 6.04 1.45 3.05
C ARG A 295 6.83 2.15 1.94
N CYS A 296 7.90 2.87 2.25
CA CYS A 296 8.70 3.56 1.23
C CYS A 296 9.15 2.63 0.13
N SER A 297 8.78 2.91 -1.12
CA SER A 297 9.23 2.10 -2.25
C SER A 297 10.75 2.15 -2.41
N VAL A 298 11.33 1.15 -3.07
CA VAL A 298 12.76 1.12 -3.42
C VAL A 298 13.16 2.42 -4.12
N ALA A 299 12.34 2.88 -5.08
CA ALA A 299 12.56 4.14 -5.80
C ALA A 299 12.67 5.36 -4.88
N PHE A 300 11.82 5.45 -3.85
CA PHE A 300 11.87 6.56 -2.90
C PHE A 300 13.09 6.46 -1.98
N VAL A 301 13.36 5.27 -1.42
CA VAL A 301 14.50 5.03 -0.52
C VAL A 301 15.83 5.33 -1.19
N THR A 302 16.02 4.89 -2.43
CA THR A 302 17.24 5.15 -3.21
C THR A 302 17.48 6.65 -3.37
N GLN A 303 16.42 7.46 -3.53
CA GLN A 303 16.55 8.91 -3.58
C GLN A 303 16.85 9.53 -2.20
N LEU A 304 16.26 9.01 -1.12
CA LEU A 304 16.59 9.45 0.25
C LEU A 304 18.07 9.23 0.60
N GLY A 305 18.66 8.13 0.12
CA GLY A 305 20.08 7.85 0.31
C GLY A 305 21.00 8.85 -0.40
N LEU A 306 20.52 9.51 -1.46
CA LEU A 306 21.26 10.53 -2.21
C LEU A 306 20.97 11.96 -1.74
N VAL A 307 19.74 12.23 -1.30
CA VAL A 307 19.25 13.56 -0.91
C VAL A 307 18.72 13.47 0.51
N SER A 308 19.59 13.67 1.50
CA SER A 308 19.23 13.58 2.93
C SER A 308 18.08 14.51 3.33
N ARG A 309 17.94 15.66 2.66
CA ARG A 309 16.83 16.61 2.87
C ARG A 309 15.47 16.10 2.44
N ALA A 310 15.40 15.09 1.56
CA ALA A 310 14.13 14.53 1.08
C ALA A 310 13.36 13.75 2.16
N ARG A 311 13.98 13.49 3.31
CA ARG A 311 13.30 13.02 4.52
C ARG A 311 12.71 14.17 5.35
N GLY A 312 13.25 15.39 5.23
CA GLY A 312 12.90 16.53 6.06
C GLY A 312 13.06 16.22 7.56
N ARG A 313 12.05 16.61 8.34
CA ARG A 313 11.93 16.33 9.79
C ARG A 313 11.31 14.96 10.10
N GLY A 314 10.87 14.24 9.07
CA GLY A 314 10.10 13.01 9.24
C GLY A 314 10.95 11.79 9.56
N GLU A 315 10.30 10.75 10.07
CA GLU A 315 10.91 9.44 10.31
C GLU A 315 10.48 8.45 9.22
N VAL A 316 11.41 7.70 8.66
CA VAL A 316 11.08 6.53 7.82
C VAL A 316 10.85 5.35 8.75
N VAL A 317 9.62 4.86 8.82
CA VAL A 317 9.20 3.76 9.71
C VAL A 317 9.39 2.41 9.04
N SER A 318 9.00 2.30 7.77
CA SER A 318 9.11 1.07 6.98
C SER A 318 9.36 1.35 5.51
N PHE A 319 10.05 0.43 4.83
CA PHE A 319 10.48 0.59 3.44
C PHE A 319 10.70 -0.76 2.74
N MET A 320 10.59 -0.75 1.42
CA MET A 320 10.83 -1.89 0.54
C MET A 320 12.32 -1.94 0.20
N ALA A 321 12.92 -3.12 0.34
CA ALA A 321 14.32 -3.40 0.06
C ALA A 321 14.41 -4.41 -1.10
N PRO A 322 15.25 -4.15 -2.12
CA PRO A 322 15.38 -5.04 -3.26
C PRO A 322 16.27 -6.25 -2.91
N TYR A 323 15.83 -7.42 -3.34
CA TYR A 323 16.53 -8.69 -3.24
C TYR A 323 16.44 -9.44 -4.56
N TYR A 324 17.42 -10.29 -4.83
CA TYR A 324 17.50 -11.11 -6.02
C TYR A 324 17.75 -12.57 -5.65
N CYS A 325 17.07 -13.48 -6.35
CA CYS A 325 17.28 -14.92 -6.22
C CYS A 325 18.07 -15.43 -7.42
N GLU A 326 19.33 -15.82 -7.20
CA GLU A 326 20.18 -16.40 -8.25
C GLU A 326 19.67 -17.78 -8.73
N MET A 327 18.94 -18.53 -7.89
CA MET A 327 18.50 -19.88 -8.23
C MET A 327 17.36 -19.93 -9.24
N CYS A 328 16.45 -18.95 -9.22
CA CYS A 328 15.31 -18.89 -10.13
C CYS A 328 15.23 -17.59 -10.93
N ASP A 329 16.30 -16.81 -10.94
CA ASP A 329 16.46 -15.56 -11.70
C ASP A 329 15.30 -14.59 -11.46
N ARG A 330 15.07 -14.24 -10.19
CA ARG A 330 13.89 -13.48 -9.78
C ARG A 330 14.22 -12.34 -8.83
N GLU A 331 13.71 -11.17 -9.16
CA GLU A 331 13.65 -10.01 -8.28
C GLU A 331 12.53 -10.15 -7.24
N SER A 332 12.80 -9.68 -6.03
CA SER A 332 11.89 -9.70 -4.89
C SER A 332 12.06 -8.42 -4.08
N GLU A 333 10.97 -7.84 -3.61
CA GLU A 333 11.01 -6.72 -2.67
C GLU A 333 10.55 -7.17 -1.29
N GLN A 334 11.38 -6.92 -0.27
CA GLN A 334 11.08 -7.25 1.12
C GLN A 334 10.74 -5.99 1.90
N LEU A 335 9.62 -6.03 2.64
CA LEU A 335 9.24 -4.92 3.51
C LEU A 335 10.05 -4.98 4.80
N LEU A 336 10.92 -4.00 5.00
CA LEU A 336 11.74 -3.85 6.20
C LEU A 336 11.18 -2.76 7.11
N GLN A 337 11.37 -2.94 8.41
CA GLN A 337 11.07 -1.96 9.44
C GLN A 337 12.37 -1.30 9.87
N THR A 338 12.47 0.03 9.81
CA THR A 338 13.70 0.77 10.17
C THR A 338 14.18 0.44 11.58
N ARG A 339 13.25 0.25 12.51
CA ARG A 339 13.53 -0.08 13.90
C ARG A 339 14.05 -1.50 14.12
N ALA A 340 13.89 -2.38 13.13
CA ALA A 340 14.18 -3.81 13.25
C ALA A 340 15.49 -4.24 12.57
N LEU A 341 16.24 -3.29 12.02
CA LEU A 341 17.50 -3.60 11.36
C LEU A 341 18.63 -3.68 12.38
N ALA A 342 19.39 -4.77 12.31
CA ALA A 342 20.65 -4.89 13.01
C ALA A 342 21.63 -3.85 12.46
N ILE A 343 22.40 -3.20 13.35
CA ILE A 343 23.44 -2.25 12.96
C ILE A 343 24.78 -2.99 12.97
N GLY A 344 25.38 -3.15 11.79
CA GLY A 344 26.64 -3.83 11.59
C GLY A 344 27.86 -3.03 12.05
N ALA A 345 29.02 -3.68 11.94
CA ALA A 345 30.32 -3.09 12.26
C ALA A 345 30.62 -1.92 11.31
N GLY A 346 30.43 -0.68 11.79
CA GLY A 346 30.57 0.55 10.98
C GLY A 346 29.34 1.45 11.00
N GLY A 347 28.29 1.10 11.75
CA GLY A 347 27.09 1.94 11.89
C GLY A 347 26.18 1.89 10.66
N VAL A 348 26.37 0.90 9.78
CA VAL A 348 25.55 0.63 8.60
C VAL A 348 24.60 -0.51 8.95
N PRO A 349 23.28 -0.36 8.70
CA PRO A 349 22.35 -1.46 8.87
C PRO A 349 22.71 -2.67 8.01
N GLU A 350 22.60 -3.86 8.57
CA GLU A 350 22.80 -5.13 7.85
C GLU A 350 21.46 -5.57 7.22
N PRO A 351 21.43 -5.90 5.91
CA PRO A 351 20.24 -6.41 5.27
C PRO A 351 19.88 -7.79 5.84
N PRO A 352 18.62 -8.03 6.28
CA PRO A 352 18.22 -9.34 6.79
C PRO A 352 18.27 -10.43 5.72
N ALA A 353 18.51 -11.68 6.13
CA ALA A 353 18.44 -12.82 5.24
C ALA A 353 16.98 -13.25 5.01
N PHE A 354 16.65 -13.57 3.76
CA PHE A 354 15.34 -14.08 3.37
C PHE A 354 15.47 -15.27 2.42
N ASP A 355 14.44 -16.10 2.37
CA ASP A 355 14.32 -17.19 1.41
C ASP A 355 13.34 -16.83 0.29
N CYS A 356 13.66 -17.27 -0.92
CA CYS A 356 12.85 -17.06 -2.10
C CYS A 356 11.53 -17.81 -1.97
N SER A 357 10.42 -17.08 -2.03
CA SER A 357 9.07 -17.65 -1.94
C SER A 357 8.70 -18.68 -3.01
N GLN A 358 9.49 -18.81 -4.08
CA GLN A 358 9.23 -19.72 -5.19
C GLN A 358 10.06 -21.00 -5.13
N CYS A 359 11.37 -20.90 -4.88
CA CYS A 359 12.28 -22.05 -4.90
C CYS A 359 12.85 -22.41 -3.53
N GLY A 360 12.62 -21.59 -2.50
CA GLY A 360 13.20 -21.75 -1.17
C GLY A 360 14.72 -21.47 -1.09
N GLY A 361 15.34 -21.01 -2.18
CA GLY A 361 16.76 -20.62 -2.21
C GLY A 361 17.01 -19.28 -1.51
N PRO A 362 18.25 -18.99 -1.09
CA PRO A 362 18.56 -17.74 -0.41
C PRO A 362 18.34 -16.54 -1.34
N LEU A 363 17.85 -15.44 -0.76
CA LEU A 363 17.79 -14.14 -1.42
C LEU A 363 19.02 -13.32 -1.07
N GLU A 364 19.63 -12.73 -2.09
CA GLU A 364 20.73 -11.78 -1.96
C GLU A 364 20.21 -10.36 -2.01
N PHE A 365 20.72 -9.49 -1.15
CA PHE A 365 20.35 -8.08 -1.16
C PHE A 365 20.94 -7.40 -2.41
N ASP A 366 20.07 -6.85 -3.26
CA ASP A 366 20.41 -6.40 -4.63
C ASP A 366 20.78 -4.91 -4.68
N GLU A 367 21.44 -4.41 -3.64
CA GLU A 367 21.88 -3.02 -3.52
C GLU A 367 23.13 -2.93 -2.62
N LEU A 368 23.80 -1.77 -2.65
CA LEU A 368 24.91 -1.50 -1.71
C LEU A 368 24.34 -1.02 -0.36
N PRO A 369 24.51 -1.76 0.76
CA PRO A 369 23.93 -1.40 2.06
C PRO A 369 24.29 0.02 2.52
N GLU A 370 25.54 0.44 2.31
CA GLU A 370 26.02 1.76 2.74
C GLU A 370 25.31 2.90 2.02
N ARG A 371 24.91 2.66 0.76
CA ARG A 371 24.18 3.62 -0.08
C ARG A 371 22.70 3.58 0.22
N PHE A 372 22.13 2.38 0.26
CA PHE A 372 20.70 2.17 0.40
C PHE A 372 20.19 2.61 1.78
N PHE A 373 20.93 2.30 2.85
CA PHE A 373 20.56 2.68 4.22
C PHE A 373 21.08 4.06 4.64
N ALA A 374 21.68 4.84 3.74
CA ALA A 374 22.26 6.14 4.08
C ALA A 374 21.23 7.11 4.71
N PHE A 375 19.94 6.98 4.37
CA PHE A 375 18.85 7.80 4.93
C PHE A 375 18.64 7.59 6.44
N MET A 376 19.12 6.47 7.00
CA MET A 376 19.01 6.15 8.43
C MET A 376 20.07 6.85 9.27
N ARG A 377 21.11 7.40 8.64
CA ARG A 377 22.12 8.17 9.35
C ARG A 377 21.52 9.50 9.80
N PRO A 378 21.85 10.00 11.01
CA PRO A 378 21.46 11.34 11.42
C PRO A 378 22.00 12.35 10.40
N ALA A 379 21.19 13.36 10.07
CA ALA A 379 21.64 14.44 9.21
C ALA A 379 22.79 15.16 9.92
N THR A 380 23.98 15.13 9.33
CA THR A 380 25.17 15.88 9.78
C THR A 380 25.01 17.36 9.54
#